data_AF-A0A3B8W617-F1
#
_entry.id   AF-A0A3B8W617-F1
#
_cell.length_a   1.000
_cell.length_b   1.000
_cell.length_c   1.000
_cell.angle_alpha   90.00
_cell.angle_beta   90.00
_cell.angle_gamma   90.00
#
_symmetry.space_group_name_H-M   'P 1'
#
loop_
_entity.id
_entity.type
_entity.pdbx_description
1 polymer ?
#
loop_
_entity_poly.entity_id
_entity_poly.type
_entity_poly.pdbx_seq_one_letter_code
_entity_poly.pdbx_strand_id
1 'polypeptide(L)'
;MSVYGARIKLVTLRLIAAPEIIKFKSSNRNGGMKKLLFGLIWLVLGCAPDRPAAELPNAGYHQEQFKAYWYAGKAEITSYSLSQSRYGENREGNAVLIFVTEDFSRNKLVKLDNPGQAGEDKVNVLKLNLTKNFVTGIYPYSLMLSVFTPVDRARYENTLKVTMSSQEWCGQVYKQLLLRGHHQYQLVGHSYFEQEGEQNLLVNDDHLEDELWTLARLDPRLLPQGEFDVLPGLLHARLRHEDLRPMKAIGYSDTRGDTLVYTLSYPESGRELVIEMEHAFPHAILAWQETTVENGKEQVTRAVRQKTLMTDYWTKNKNEFLPLRDSLGLSPRNY
;
A
#
# COMPACT_ATOMS: atom_id res chain seq x y z
N MET A 1 -16.31 59.75 -3.22
CA MET A 1 -17.19 60.29 -4.28
C MET A 1 -17.44 59.21 -5.30
N SER A 2 -18.72 59.00 -5.59
CA SER A 2 -19.37 58.16 -6.61
C SER A 2 -19.14 56.65 -6.63
N VAL A 3 -20.28 55.98 -6.61
CA VAL A 3 -20.59 54.56 -6.51
C VAL A 3 -21.15 54.12 -7.85
N TYR A 4 -20.75 52.96 -8.36
CA TYR A 4 -21.51 52.24 -9.38
C TYR A 4 -22.06 50.95 -8.76
N GLY A 5 -23.39 50.88 -8.67
CA GLY A 5 -24.13 49.75 -8.16
C GLY A 5 -24.55 48.78 -9.27
N ALA A 6 -24.47 47.49 -8.98
CA ALA A 6 -25.17 46.44 -9.71
C ALA A 6 -26.01 45.65 -8.71
N ARG A 7 -27.33 45.70 -8.88
CA ARG A 7 -28.32 44.93 -8.12
C ARG A 7 -28.51 43.57 -8.80
N ILE A 8 -28.27 42.47 -8.06
CA ILE A 8 -28.71 41.13 -8.44
C ILE A 8 -29.83 40.72 -7.47
N LYS A 9 -30.98 40.33 -8.04
CA LYS A 9 -32.17 39.86 -7.31
C LYS A 9 -31.93 38.44 -6.77
N LEU A 10 -32.04 38.28 -5.45
CA LEU A 10 -32.19 36.97 -4.79
C LEU A 10 -33.62 36.47 -5.03
N VAL A 11 -33.78 35.26 -5.56
CA VAL A 11 -35.04 34.51 -5.57
C VAL A 11 -34.92 33.38 -4.55
N THR A 12 -35.75 33.46 -3.52
CA THR A 12 -35.88 32.50 -2.43
C THR A 12 -36.75 31.32 -2.88
N LEU A 13 -36.20 30.10 -2.93
CA LEU A 13 -37.02 28.87 -3.03
C LEU A 13 -37.30 28.34 -1.63
N ARG A 14 -38.59 28.24 -1.28
CA ARG A 14 -39.10 27.59 -0.06
C ARG A 14 -39.29 26.09 -0.29
N LEU A 15 -38.91 25.30 0.72
CA LEU A 15 -39.28 23.89 0.90
C LEU A 15 -40.80 23.69 0.96
N ILE A 16 -41.31 22.61 0.35
CA ILE A 16 -42.60 21.99 0.68
C ILE A 16 -42.42 20.46 0.70
N ALA A 17 -43.11 19.84 1.66
CA ALA A 17 -42.97 18.51 2.22
C ALA A 17 -43.47 17.33 1.36
N ALA A 18 -43.05 16.13 1.78
CA ALA A 18 -43.49 14.81 1.32
C ALA A 18 -44.93 14.44 1.74
N PRO A 19 -45.52 13.40 1.12
CA PRO A 19 -46.47 12.56 1.83
C PRO A 19 -46.21 11.04 1.71
N GLU A 20 -46.28 10.44 2.90
CA GLU A 20 -46.96 9.21 3.33
C GLU A 20 -46.80 7.84 2.65
N ILE A 21 -46.55 6.90 3.57
CA ILE A 21 -46.42 5.45 3.48
C ILE A 21 -47.81 4.82 3.50
N ILE A 22 -48.11 3.98 2.50
CA ILE A 22 -49.32 3.14 2.48
C ILE A 22 -49.09 1.88 3.32
N LYS A 23 -49.84 1.74 4.41
CA LYS A 23 -50.04 0.47 5.13
C LYS A 23 -51.28 -0.23 4.57
N PHE A 24 -51.13 -1.47 4.11
CA PHE A 24 -52.27 -2.38 3.95
C PHE A 24 -52.27 -3.40 5.09
N LYS A 25 -53.36 -3.42 5.86
CA LYS A 25 -53.69 -4.45 6.85
C LYS A 25 -55.15 -4.82 6.66
N SER A 26 -55.42 -6.09 6.40
CA SER A 26 -56.75 -6.74 6.42
C SER A 26 -56.54 -8.22 6.07
N SER A 27 -57.22 -9.24 6.60
CA SER A 27 -58.06 -9.52 7.77
C SER A 27 -58.71 -10.88 7.42
N ASN A 28 -58.61 -11.85 8.34
CA ASN A 28 -59.52 -12.99 8.59
C ASN A 28 -60.19 -13.76 7.43
N ARG A 29 -60.12 -15.11 7.45
CA ARG A 29 -61.16 -16.00 8.04
C ARG A 29 -60.87 -17.49 7.81
N ASN A 30 -61.39 -18.26 8.76
CA ASN A 30 -61.35 -19.71 8.95
C ASN A 30 -61.93 -20.57 7.81
N GLY A 31 -61.42 -21.81 7.76
CA GLY A 31 -62.25 -23.01 7.76
C GLY A 31 -62.50 -23.71 6.42
N GLY A 32 -61.92 -24.91 6.24
CA GLY A 32 -62.32 -25.81 5.15
C GLY A 32 -61.31 -26.92 4.87
N MET A 33 -61.48 -28.06 5.55
CA MET A 33 -60.83 -29.34 5.26
C MET A 33 -60.81 -29.67 3.76
N LYS A 34 -59.61 -29.77 3.18
CA LYS A 34 -59.34 -30.56 1.97
C LYS A 34 -58.04 -31.33 2.17
N LYS A 35 -58.17 -32.66 2.17
CA LYS A 35 -57.06 -33.62 2.16
C LYS A 35 -56.18 -33.32 0.94
N LEU A 36 -54.94 -32.90 1.17
CA LEU A 36 -53.92 -32.84 0.13
C LEU A 36 -52.70 -33.66 0.59
N LEU A 37 -52.29 -34.57 -0.27
CA LEU A 37 -51.07 -35.38 -0.23
C LEU A 37 -49.88 -34.56 0.30
N PHE A 38 -49.27 -35.02 1.40
CA PHE A 38 -47.93 -34.59 1.80
C PHE A 38 -46.93 -35.17 0.80
N GLY A 39 -46.60 -34.40 -0.23
CA GLY A 39 -45.40 -34.60 -1.03
C GLY A 39 -44.19 -34.15 -0.21
N LEU A 40 -43.31 -35.09 0.13
CA LEU A 40 -42.05 -34.85 0.81
C LEU A 40 -41.11 -34.08 -0.16
N ILE A 41 -41.17 -32.74 -0.15
CA ILE A 41 -40.17 -31.90 -0.81
C ILE A 41 -38.95 -31.86 0.11
N TRP A 42 -37.95 -32.69 -0.22
CA TRP A 42 -36.61 -32.57 0.33
C TRP A 42 -36.02 -31.23 -0.16
N LEU A 43 -35.98 -30.24 0.73
CA LEU A 43 -35.16 -29.06 0.55
C LEU A 43 -33.70 -29.51 0.64
N VAL A 44 -33.06 -29.77 -0.50
CA VAL A 44 -31.62 -29.93 -0.54
C VAL A 44 -31.03 -28.54 -0.31
N LEU A 45 -30.75 -28.23 0.95
CA LEU A 45 -29.79 -27.20 1.32
C LEU A 45 -28.44 -27.66 0.75
N GLY A 46 -28.17 -27.26 -0.49
CA GLY A 46 -26.85 -27.36 -1.08
C GLY A 46 -25.92 -26.48 -0.26
N CYS A 47 -25.19 -27.09 0.67
CA CYS A 47 -23.98 -26.52 1.20
C CYS A 47 -23.07 -26.28 0.00
N ALA A 48 -22.89 -25.02 -0.39
CA ALA A 48 -21.76 -24.67 -1.23
C ALA A 48 -20.51 -25.11 -0.44
N PRO A 49 -19.61 -25.91 -1.02
CA PRO A 49 -18.36 -26.21 -0.36
C PRO A 49 -17.63 -24.88 -0.17
N ASP A 50 -17.29 -24.56 1.08
CA ASP A 50 -16.32 -23.52 1.38
C ASP A 50 -15.10 -23.78 0.50
N ARG A 51 -14.78 -22.83 -0.39
CA ARG A 51 -13.56 -22.90 -1.17
C ARG A 51 -12.42 -22.96 -0.13
N PRO A 52 -11.53 -23.96 -0.16
CA PRO A 52 -10.38 -23.94 0.72
C PRO A 52 -9.62 -22.65 0.43
N ALA A 53 -9.41 -21.83 1.47
CA ALA A 53 -8.47 -20.72 1.39
C ALA A 53 -7.15 -21.30 0.87
N ALA A 54 -6.63 -20.75 -0.23
CA ALA A 54 -5.37 -21.20 -0.76
C ALA A 54 -4.31 -21.07 0.35
N GLU A 55 -3.66 -22.17 0.73
CA GLU A 55 -2.55 -22.10 1.67
C GLU A 55 -1.49 -21.15 1.10
N LEU A 56 -1.19 -20.08 1.82
CA LEU A 56 -0.14 -19.15 1.42
C LEU A 56 1.16 -19.94 1.25
N PRO A 57 1.88 -19.77 0.13
CA PRO A 57 3.16 -20.46 -0.05
C PRO A 57 4.09 -20.10 1.12
N ASN A 58 4.69 -21.11 1.74
CA ASN A 58 5.73 -20.86 2.72
C ASN A 58 6.86 -20.09 2.02
N ALA A 59 7.10 -18.84 2.45
CA ALA A 59 7.97 -17.84 1.82
C ALA A 59 9.47 -18.23 1.80
N GLY A 60 9.80 -19.52 1.89
CA GLY A 60 11.16 -20.03 1.84
C GLY A 60 12.05 -19.57 2.99
N TYR A 61 11.50 -18.94 4.04
CA TYR A 61 12.32 -18.29 5.07
C TYR A 61 13.19 -19.24 5.89
N HIS A 62 12.84 -20.54 5.90
CA HIS A 62 13.64 -21.60 6.50
C HIS A 62 14.80 -22.07 5.62
N GLN A 63 14.82 -21.73 4.33
CA GLN A 63 15.87 -22.13 3.40
C GLN A 63 17.19 -21.45 3.74
N GLU A 64 18.30 -22.16 3.55
CA GLU A 64 19.64 -21.66 3.90
C GLU A 64 20.00 -20.39 3.12
N GLN A 65 19.61 -20.30 1.83
CA GLN A 65 19.84 -19.08 1.04
C GLN A 65 19.16 -17.85 1.65
N PHE A 66 17.95 -18.01 2.20
CA PHE A 66 17.20 -16.92 2.82
C PHE A 66 17.91 -16.47 4.10
N LYS A 67 18.25 -17.42 5.00
CA LYS A 67 18.94 -17.11 6.25
C LYS A 67 20.31 -16.46 6.00
N ALA A 68 21.07 -16.99 5.05
CA ALA A 68 22.39 -16.48 4.71
C ALA A 68 22.35 -15.06 4.16
N TYR A 69 21.25 -14.65 3.52
CA TYR A 69 21.07 -13.30 3.00
C TYR A 69 20.44 -12.36 4.02
N TRP A 70 19.21 -12.68 4.46
CA TRP A 70 18.39 -11.78 5.25
C TRP A 70 18.73 -11.79 6.75
N TYR A 71 19.21 -12.91 7.30
CA TYR A 71 19.65 -13.01 8.70
C TYR A 71 21.16 -12.81 8.89
N ALA A 72 21.83 -12.24 7.90
CA ALA A 72 23.27 -11.92 7.94
C ALA A 72 23.64 -10.75 8.87
N GLY A 73 22.65 -10.15 9.57
CA GLY A 73 22.86 -8.97 10.42
C GLY A 73 23.17 -7.69 9.63
N LYS A 74 22.77 -7.62 8.36
CA LYS A 74 22.97 -6.49 7.45
C LYS A 74 21.66 -6.08 6.79
N ALA A 75 21.59 -4.83 6.32
CA ALA A 75 20.54 -4.39 5.41
C ALA A 75 21.03 -4.42 3.96
N GLU A 76 20.11 -4.66 3.03
CA GLU A 76 20.30 -4.34 1.62
C GLU A 76 19.88 -2.89 1.41
N ILE A 77 20.80 -2.03 0.95
CA ILE A 77 20.50 -0.66 0.54
C ILE A 77 20.68 -0.58 -0.97
N THR A 78 19.64 -0.22 -1.69
CA THR A 78 19.68 -0.08 -3.15
C THR A 78 19.23 1.30 -3.56
N SER A 79 20.05 2.02 -4.33
CA SER A 79 19.73 3.31 -4.92
C SER A 79 19.17 3.16 -6.33
N TYR A 80 18.31 4.11 -6.71
CA TYR A 80 17.64 4.15 -8.00
C TYR A 80 17.65 5.58 -8.54
N SER A 81 17.93 5.71 -9.85
CA SER A 81 17.69 6.95 -10.58
C SER A 81 16.19 7.09 -10.76
N LEU A 82 15.60 8.18 -10.30
CA LEU A 82 14.16 8.42 -10.30
C LEU A 82 13.82 9.54 -11.28
N SER A 83 12.93 9.28 -12.23
CA SER A 83 12.18 10.29 -12.98
C SER A 83 10.75 10.30 -12.44
N GLN A 84 10.43 11.26 -11.57
CA GLN A 84 9.12 11.40 -10.95
C GLN A 84 8.23 12.33 -11.77
N SER A 85 7.06 11.86 -12.21
CA SER A 85 6.05 12.76 -12.77
C SER A 85 5.39 13.56 -11.66
N ARG A 86 5.39 14.90 -11.78
CA ARG A 86 4.67 15.82 -10.89
C ARG A 86 4.44 17.15 -11.60
N TYR A 87 3.19 17.63 -11.56
CA TYR A 87 2.74 18.85 -12.22
C TYR A 87 2.95 18.85 -13.75
N GLY A 88 2.71 17.70 -14.39
CA GLY A 88 2.83 17.55 -15.85
C GLY A 88 4.26 17.54 -16.39
N GLU A 89 5.26 17.49 -15.52
CA GLU A 89 6.68 17.43 -15.86
C GLU A 89 7.36 16.22 -15.19
N ASN A 90 8.36 15.65 -15.85
CA ASN A 90 9.25 14.67 -15.26
C ASN A 90 10.36 15.37 -14.48
N ARG A 91 10.56 14.95 -13.24
CA ARG A 91 11.53 15.51 -12.31
C ARG A 91 12.58 14.47 -11.98
N GLU A 92 13.82 14.76 -12.34
CA GLU A 92 14.95 13.91 -11.95
C GLU A 92 15.17 13.97 -10.43
N GLY A 93 15.51 12.82 -9.87
CA GLY A 93 15.67 12.62 -8.45
C GLY A 93 16.31 11.27 -8.14
N ASN A 94 16.25 10.88 -6.87
CA ASN A 94 16.74 9.61 -6.40
C ASN A 94 15.68 8.90 -5.58
N ALA A 95 15.66 7.58 -5.68
CA ALA A 95 14.95 6.74 -4.73
C ALA A 95 15.92 5.75 -4.07
N VAL A 96 15.64 5.37 -2.83
CA VAL A 96 16.44 4.39 -2.09
C VAL A 96 15.49 3.40 -1.44
N LEU A 97 15.71 2.11 -1.66
CA LEU A 97 15.02 1.02 -0.96
C LEU A 97 16.00 0.39 0.01
N ILE A 98 15.57 0.26 1.26
CA ILE A 98 16.35 -0.38 2.33
C ILE A 98 15.54 -1.55 2.87
N PHE A 99 16.03 -2.76 2.67
CA PHE A 99 15.43 -3.98 3.19
C PHE A 99 16.27 -4.54 4.34
N VAL A 100 15.61 -4.89 5.45
CA VAL A 100 16.27 -5.52 6.60
C VAL A 100 15.27 -6.31 7.43
N THR A 101 15.68 -7.44 7.98
CA THR A 101 14.85 -8.18 8.94
C THR A 101 14.97 -7.58 10.34
N GLU A 102 13.85 -7.40 11.03
CA GLU A 102 13.82 -6.87 12.39
C GLU A 102 12.86 -7.67 13.28
N ASP A 103 13.19 -7.79 14.56
CA ASP A 103 12.23 -8.24 15.57
C ASP A 103 11.24 -7.09 15.88
N PHE A 104 9.95 -7.38 15.78
CA PHE A 104 8.86 -6.41 15.83
C PHE A 104 7.77 -6.87 16.80
N SER A 105 7.14 -5.91 17.49
CA SER A 105 6.01 -6.18 18.38
C SER A 105 4.72 -6.18 17.57
N ARG A 106 3.99 -7.30 17.58
CA ARG A 106 2.68 -7.41 16.92
C ARG A 106 1.63 -6.52 17.58
N ASN A 107 1.68 -6.37 18.90
CA ASN A 107 0.71 -5.59 19.64
C ASN A 107 1.01 -4.08 19.62
N LYS A 108 2.28 -3.70 19.79
CA LYS A 108 2.69 -2.28 19.85
C LYS A 108 3.00 -1.69 18.47
N LEU A 109 3.20 -2.54 17.45
CA LEU A 109 3.56 -2.14 16.09
C LEU A 109 4.80 -1.25 16.00
N VAL A 110 5.83 -1.66 16.73
CA VAL A 110 7.15 -1.01 16.80
C VAL A 110 8.25 -2.06 16.87
N LYS A 111 9.48 -1.66 16.51
CA LYS A 111 10.68 -2.46 16.71
C LYS A 111 10.85 -2.84 18.19
N LEU A 112 11.31 -4.06 18.45
CA LEU A 112 11.62 -4.52 19.80
C LEU A 112 13.06 -4.20 20.18
N ASP A 113 13.25 -3.49 21.29
CA ASP A 113 14.57 -3.25 21.86
C ASP A 113 15.10 -4.48 22.62
N ASN A 114 14.19 -5.25 23.25
CA ASN A 114 14.50 -6.45 24.02
C ASN A 114 13.69 -7.65 23.50
N PRO A 115 14.01 -8.19 22.31
CA PRO A 115 13.22 -9.26 21.69
C PRO A 115 13.15 -10.54 22.52
N GLY A 116 14.17 -10.85 23.32
CA GLY A 116 14.19 -12.02 24.21
C GLY A 116 13.13 -12.01 25.32
N GLN A 117 12.52 -10.86 25.62
CA GLN A 117 11.48 -10.71 26.65
C GLN A 117 10.07 -10.59 26.06
N ALA A 118 9.93 -10.54 24.73
CA ALA A 118 8.66 -10.26 24.08
C ALA A 118 7.75 -11.51 23.92
N GLY A 119 8.29 -12.72 24.07
CA GLY A 119 7.52 -13.97 23.93
C GLY A 119 6.74 -14.02 22.62
N GLU A 120 5.45 -14.37 22.70
CA GLU A 120 4.53 -14.47 21.55
C GLU A 120 4.18 -13.12 20.88
N ASP A 121 4.57 -11.99 21.47
CA ASP A 121 4.42 -10.68 20.83
C ASP A 121 5.47 -10.44 19.74
N LYS A 122 6.57 -11.21 19.77
CA LYS A 122 7.66 -11.09 18.81
C LYS A 122 7.28 -11.67 17.47
N VAL A 123 7.40 -10.87 16.43
CA VAL A 123 7.31 -11.28 15.02
C VAL A 123 8.55 -10.79 14.29
N ASN A 124 9.18 -11.66 13.51
CA ASN A 124 10.25 -11.23 12.60
C ASN A 124 9.61 -10.67 11.33
N VAL A 125 9.93 -9.43 10.97
CA VAL A 125 9.41 -8.76 9.78
C VAL A 125 10.53 -8.46 8.80
N LEU A 126 10.25 -8.56 7.50
CA LEU A 126 11.03 -7.85 6.50
C LEU A 126 10.54 -6.40 6.48
N LYS A 127 11.39 -5.50 6.97
CA LYS A 127 11.14 -4.06 6.90
C LYS A 127 11.65 -3.52 5.57
N LEU A 128 10.81 -2.73 4.90
CA LEU A 128 11.22 -1.81 3.86
C LEU A 128 11.22 -0.38 4.41
N ASN A 129 12.24 0.40 4.06
CA ASN A 129 12.16 1.86 3.97
C ASN A 129 12.41 2.27 2.51
N LEU A 130 11.44 2.91 1.88
CA LEU A 130 11.53 3.49 0.55
C LEU A 130 11.54 5.02 0.66
N THR A 131 12.59 5.68 0.18
CA THR A 131 12.66 7.14 0.09
C THR A 131 12.58 7.59 -1.36
N LYS A 132 11.95 8.73 -1.62
CA LYS A 132 12.00 9.43 -2.92
C LYS A 132 12.32 10.90 -2.67
N ASN A 133 13.35 11.40 -3.35
CA ASN A 133 13.76 12.80 -3.27
C ASN A 133 13.91 13.37 -4.67
N PHE A 134 13.21 14.47 -4.95
CA PHE A 134 13.20 15.16 -6.24
C PHE A 134 12.81 16.63 -6.04
N VAL A 135 12.98 17.45 -7.06
CA VAL A 135 12.64 18.89 -7.00
C VAL A 135 11.58 19.25 -8.03
N THR A 136 10.64 20.13 -7.67
CA THR A 136 9.72 20.78 -8.60
C THR A 136 10.08 22.26 -8.68
N GLY A 137 10.90 22.64 -9.66
CA GLY A 137 11.47 23.99 -9.71
C GLY A 137 12.35 24.26 -8.50
N ILE A 138 11.88 25.10 -7.57
CA ILE A 138 12.60 25.46 -6.34
C ILE A 138 12.22 24.62 -5.12
N TYR A 139 11.17 23.81 -5.21
CA TYR A 139 10.61 23.07 -4.07
C TYR A 139 11.17 21.65 -4.00
N PRO A 140 11.90 21.25 -2.94
CA PRO A 140 12.29 19.88 -2.72
C PRO A 140 11.12 19.08 -2.14
N TYR A 141 10.92 17.88 -2.69
CA TYR A 141 10.07 16.85 -2.12
C TYR A 141 10.96 15.82 -1.43
N SER A 142 10.66 15.55 -0.16
CA SER A 142 11.22 14.44 0.60
C SER A 142 10.11 13.51 1.04
N LEU A 143 10.08 12.31 0.46
CA LEU A 143 9.05 11.31 0.70
C LEU A 143 9.67 10.06 1.32
N MET A 144 8.98 9.45 2.27
CA MET A 144 9.39 8.19 2.86
C MET A 144 8.18 7.29 3.13
N LEU A 145 8.31 6.02 2.76
CA LEU A 145 7.38 4.94 3.03
C LEU A 145 8.12 3.85 3.83
N SER A 146 7.47 3.30 4.85
CA SER A 146 7.97 2.13 5.59
C SER A 146 6.90 1.05 5.63
N VAL A 147 7.31 -0.20 5.43
CA VAL A 147 6.43 -1.38 5.38
C VAL A 147 7.02 -2.46 6.29
N PHE A 148 6.18 -3.09 7.11
CA PHE A 148 6.59 -4.08 8.10
C PHE A 148 5.81 -5.38 7.90
N THR A 149 6.31 -6.23 7.01
CA THR A 149 5.63 -7.49 6.62
C THR A 149 6.26 -8.67 7.34
N PRO A 150 5.49 -9.53 8.02
CA PRO A 150 6.02 -10.75 8.63
C PRO A 150 6.76 -11.63 7.63
N VAL A 151 7.89 -12.19 8.05
CA VAL A 151 8.64 -13.16 7.24
C VAL A 151 7.90 -14.52 7.21
N ASP A 152 7.33 -14.93 8.34
CA ASP A 152 6.50 -16.13 8.45
C ASP A 152 5.05 -15.82 8.03
N ARG A 153 4.80 -15.88 6.72
CA ARG A 153 3.49 -15.58 6.13
C ARG A 153 2.43 -16.65 6.36
N ALA A 154 2.85 -17.89 6.62
CA ALA A 154 1.91 -18.96 6.94
C ALA A 154 1.29 -18.75 8.33
N ARG A 155 2.07 -18.20 9.27
CA ARG A 155 1.57 -17.85 10.61
C ARG A 155 0.94 -16.45 10.67
N TYR A 156 1.49 -15.49 9.92
CA TYR A 156 1.05 -14.10 9.93
C TYR A 156 0.86 -13.60 8.50
N GLU A 157 -0.37 -13.72 8.01
CA GLU A 157 -0.73 -13.38 6.64
C GLU A 157 -0.67 -11.88 6.33
N ASN A 158 -1.06 -10.99 7.25
CA ASN A 158 -1.15 -9.56 6.93
C ASN A 158 0.16 -8.81 7.24
N THR A 159 0.46 -7.80 6.42
CA THR A 159 1.42 -6.77 6.80
C THR A 159 0.96 -6.08 8.09
N LEU A 160 1.88 -5.89 9.05
CA LEU A 160 1.50 -5.40 10.38
C LEU A 160 1.29 -3.89 10.41
N LYS A 161 2.10 -3.17 9.62
CA LYS A 161 2.13 -1.72 9.61
C LYS A 161 2.68 -1.19 8.29
N VAL A 162 2.11 -0.07 7.85
CA VAL A 162 2.67 0.79 6.81
C VAL A 162 2.68 2.22 7.34
N THR A 163 3.73 2.99 7.06
CA THR A 163 3.77 4.42 7.41
C THR A 163 4.31 5.22 6.24
N MET A 164 3.76 6.41 6.02
CA MET A 164 4.19 7.33 4.98
C MET A 164 4.37 8.73 5.55
N SER A 165 5.40 9.43 5.08
CA SER A 165 5.59 10.85 5.32
C SER A 165 5.95 11.58 4.03
N SER A 166 5.50 12.82 3.94
CA SER A 166 5.79 13.75 2.85
C SER A 166 6.14 15.11 3.45
N GLN A 167 7.26 15.68 3.00
CA GLN A 167 7.73 17.00 3.41
C GLN A 167 8.12 17.79 2.17
N GLU A 168 7.55 18.99 2.04
CA GLU A 168 7.86 19.97 1.02
C GLU A 168 7.59 21.37 1.58
N TRP A 169 7.86 22.45 0.84
CA TRP A 169 7.77 23.79 1.43
C TRP A 169 6.34 24.23 1.75
N CYS A 170 5.31 23.66 1.12
CA CYS A 170 3.92 24.01 1.38
C CYS A 170 3.39 23.34 2.65
N GLY A 171 3.96 22.22 3.11
CA GLY A 171 3.52 21.55 4.32
C GLY A 171 4.06 20.14 4.51
N GLN A 172 3.50 19.47 5.51
CA GLN A 172 3.87 18.11 5.90
C GLN A 172 2.63 17.22 6.00
N VAL A 173 2.81 15.95 5.67
CA VAL A 173 1.79 14.91 5.82
C VAL A 173 2.41 13.67 6.43
N TYR A 174 1.70 13.06 7.37
CA TYR A 174 2.02 11.77 7.95
C TYR A 174 0.80 10.85 7.93
N LYS A 175 0.96 9.61 7.46
CA LYS A 175 -0.09 8.58 7.51
C LYS A 175 0.46 7.26 8.02
N GLN A 176 -0.37 6.50 8.71
CA GLN A 176 -0.08 5.13 9.11
C GLN A 176 -1.29 4.24 8.85
N LEU A 177 -1.02 3.03 8.37
CA LEU A 177 -1.96 1.91 8.38
C LEU A 177 -1.48 0.94 9.46
N LEU A 178 -2.34 0.67 10.43
CA LEU A 178 -2.01 -0.12 11.62
C LEU A 178 -2.95 -1.31 11.67
N LEU A 179 -2.43 -2.54 11.59
CA LEU A 179 -3.27 -3.73 11.67
C LEU A 179 -3.98 -3.78 13.04
N ARG A 180 -5.30 -3.99 13.02
CA ARG A 180 -6.16 -4.06 14.23
C ARG A 180 -6.96 -5.35 14.32
N GLY A 181 -7.22 -5.99 13.19
CA GLY A 181 -7.91 -7.27 13.10
C GLY A 181 -7.40 -8.05 11.90
N HIS A 182 -8.14 -9.09 11.53
CA HIS A 182 -7.92 -9.83 10.29
C HIS A 182 -8.39 -8.97 9.11
N HIS A 183 -7.48 -8.65 8.18
CA HIS A 183 -7.73 -7.73 7.05
C HIS A 183 -8.37 -6.39 7.41
N GLN A 184 -8.08 -5.87 8.62
CA GLN A 184 -8.60 -4.59 9.08
C GLN A 184 -7.47 -3.70 9.60
N TYR A 185 -7.36 -2.51 9.02
CA TYR A 185 -6.37 -1.51 9.34
C TYR A 185 -7.02 -0.25 9.90
N GLN A 186 -6.39 0.32 10.92
CA GLN A 186 -6.65 1.69 11.34
C GLN A 186 -5.76 2.62 10.53
N LEU A 187 -6.38 3.49 9.73
CA LEU A 187 -5.74 4.63 9.11
C LEU A 187 -5.69 5.79 10.10
N VAL A 188 -4.48 6.20 10.46
CA VAL A 188 -4.24 7.44 11.23
C VAL A 188 -3.47 8.40 10.35
N GLY A 189 -3.98 9.62 10.16
CA GLY A 189 -3.40 10.62 9.27
C GLY A 189 -3.39 12.01 9.89
N HIS A 190 -2.30 12.73 9.68
CA HIS A 190 -2.11 14.13 10.05
C HIS A 190 -1.65 14.88 8.81
N SER A 191 -2.38 15.90 8.39
CA SER A 191 -2.09 16.65 7.17
C SER A 191 -2.28 18.14 7.36
N TYR A 192 -1.34 18.90 6.81
CA TYR A 192 -1.47 20.35 6.66
C TYR A 192 -2.62 20.74 5.69
N PHE A 193 -2.98 19.87 4.74
CA PHE A 193 -3.91 20.19 3.65
C PHE A 193 -5.37 19.96 4.07
N GLU A 194 -6.23 20.97 3.88
CA GLU A 194 -7.63 20.98 4.34
C GLU A 194 -8.46 19.76 3.93
N GLN A 195 -8.32 19.29 2.68
CA GLN A 195 -9.08 18.15 2.17
C GLN A 195 -8.69 16.82 2.85
N GLU A 196 -7.46 16.72 3.35
CA GLU A 196 -6.98 15.51 4.03
C GLU A 196 -7.17 15.63 5.55
N GLY A 197 -6.70 16.74 6.13
CA GLY A 197 -6.82 17.07 7.55
C GLY A 197 -6.38 15.96 8.50
N GLU A 198 -7.11 15.84 9.60
CA GLU A 198 -6.96 14.79 10.59
C GLU A 198 -7.81 13.57 10.21
N GLN A 199 -7.22 12.39 10.19
CA GLN A 199 -7.88 11.14 9.83
C GLN A 199 -7.69 10.09 10.93
N ASN A 200 -8.77 9.43 11.31
CA ASN A 200 -8.75 8.26 12.17
C ASN A 200 -9.95 7.37 11.82
N LEU A 201 -9.73 6.40 10.93
CA LEU A 201 -10.79 5.54 10.40
C LEU A 201 -10.32 4.10 10.26
N LEU A 202 -11.27 3.16 10.20
CA LEU A 202 -11.00 1.76 9.90
C LEU A 202 -11.20 1.52 8.41
N VAL A 203 -10.25 0.80 7.82
CA VAL A 203 -10.29 0.30 6.44
C VAL A 203 -10.26 -1.23 6.53
N ASN A 204 -11.24 -1.88 5.92
CA ASN A 204 -11.16 -3.31 5.66
C ASN A 204 -10.54 -3.46 4.28
N ASP A 205 -9.41 -4.15 4.22
CA ASP A 205 -8.75 -4.44 2.96
C ASP A 205 -7.91 -5.70 3.09
N ASP A 206 -8.00 -6.54 2.07
CA ASP A 206 -7.27 -7.78 2.01
C ASP A 206 -5.80 -7.52 1.63
N HIS A 207 -5.56 -6.46 0.85
CA HIS A 207 -4.25 -6.13 0.31
C HIS A 207 -3.92 -4.65 0.44
N LEU A 208 -2.63 -4.37 0.66
CA LEU A 208 -2.09 -3.02 0.55
C LEU A 208 -1.19 -2.97 -0.68
N GLU A 209 -1.28 -1.94 -1.51
CA GLU A 209 -0.32 -1.82 -2.61
C GLU A 209 1.12 -1.69 -2.08
N ASP A 210 1.29 -1.02 -0.95
CA ASP A 210 2.61 -0.80 -0.34
C ASP A 210 3.26 -2.11 0.16
N GLU A 211 2.52 -3.19 0.42
CA GLU A 211 3.15 -4.47 0.81
C GLU A 211 3.79 -5.20 -0.38
N LEU A 212 3.41 -4.90 -1.63
CA LEU A 212 3.91 -5.60 -2.81
C LEU A 212 5.44 -5.60 -2.89
N TRP A 213 6.09 -4.54 -2.41
CA TRP A 213 7.54 -4.44 -2.36
C TRP A 213 8.18 -5.50 -1.45
N THR A 214 7.65 -5.71 -0.25
CA THR A 214 8.17 -6.71 0.69
C THR A 214 7.73 -8.12 0.27
N LEU A 215 6.52 -8.27 -0.28
CA LEU A 215 6.04 -9.54 -0.85
C LEU A 215 6.97 -10.05 -1.95
N ALA A 216 7.29 -9.20 -2.92
CA ALA A 216 8.20 -9.51 -4.01
C ALA A 216 9.57 -10.01 -3.52
N ARG A 217 10.12 -9.38 -2.47
CA ARG A 217 11.43 -9.74 -1.89
C ARG A 217 11.40 -11.00 -1.04
N LEU A 218 10.27 -11.30 -0.41
CA LEU A 218 10.07 -12.54 0.35
C LEU A 218 9.93 -13.72 -0.61
N ASP A 219 8.95 -13.64 -1.52
CA ASP A 219 8.67 -14.63 -2.54
C ASP A 219 7.67 -14.02 -3.54
N PRO A 220 8.03 -13.83 -4.82
CA PRO A 220 7.12 -13.23 -5.80
C PRO A 220 5.81 -13.99 -6.01
N ARG A 221 5.73 -15.26 -5.62
CA ARG A 221 4.48 -16.04 -5.66
C ARG A 221 3.44 -15.56 -4.63
N LEU A 222 3.85 -14.73 -3.67
CA LEU A 222 2.95 -14.08 -2.72
C LEU A 222 2.24 -12.86 -3.31
N LEU A 223 2.67 -12.36 -4.46
CA LEU A 223 2.04 -11.22 -5.11
C LEU A 223 0.62 -11.61 -5.57
N PRO A 224 -0.42 -10.83 -5.24
CA PRO A 224 -1.80 -11.17 -5.62
C PRO A 224 -1.97 -11.24 -7.14
N GLN A 225 -2.73 -12.23 -7.61
CA GLN A 225 -2.99 -12.49 -9.04
C GLN A 225 -4.49 -12.40 -9.34
N GLY A 226 -4.84 -12.00 -10.56
CA GLY A 226 -6.23 -11.81 -10.97
C GLY A 226 -6.83 -10.53 -10.39
N GLU A 227 -8.15 -10.47 -10.30
CA GLU A 227 -8.88 -9.32 -9.74
C GLU A 227 -8.99 -9.42 -8.22
N PHE A 228 -8.69 -8.34 -7.51
CA PHE A 228 -8.82 -8.23 -6.04
C PHE A 228 -9.06 -6.78 -5.62
N ASP A 229 -9.52 -6.59 -4.37
CA ASP A 229 -9.56 -5.27 -3.73
C ASP A 229 -8.19 -4.98 -3.11
N VAL A 230 -7.73 -3.74 -3.28
CA VAL A 230 -6.45 -3.28 -2.74
C VAL A 230 -6.51 -1.81 -2.36
N LEU A 231 -5.85 -1.46 -1.27
CA LEU A 231 -5.69 -0.07 -0.86
C LEU A 231 -4.55 0.53 -1.68
N PRO A 232 -4.79 1.58 -2.49
CA PRO A 232 -3.73 2.22 -3.26
C PRO A 232 -2.59 2.73 -2.38
N GLY A 233 -1.37 2.75 -2.92
CA GLY A 233 -0.17 3.08 -2.18
C GLY A 233 -0.23 4.46 -1.55
N LEU A 234 0.22 4.61 -0.31
CA LEU A 234 0.09 5.86 0.44
C LEU A 234 0.80 7.03 -0.25
N LEU A 235 1.97 6.78 -0.85
CA LEU A 235 2.70 7.80 -1.62
C LEU A 235 1.96 8.20 -2.89
N HIS A 236 1.32 7.25 -3.56
CA HIS A 236 0.52 7.51 -4.75
C HIS A 236 -0.68 8.41 -4.39
N ALA A 237 -1.51 7.96 -3.44
CA ALA A 237 -2.68 8.70 -2.99
C ALA A 237 -2.30 10.13 -2.56
N ARG A 238 -1.17 10.29 -1.84
CA ARG A 238 -0.66 11.60 -1.45
C ARG A 238 -0.26 12.48 -2.64
N LEU A 239 0.47 11.93 -3.61
CA LEU A 239 0.95 12.66 -4.79
C LEU A 239 -0.15 12.91 -5.83
N ARG A 240 -1.28 12.20 -5.77
CA ARG A 240 -2.41 12.40 -6.67
C ARG A 240 -3.59 13.10 -6.03
N HIS A 241 -3.53 13.35 -4.71
CA HIS A 241 -4.64 13.89 -3.94
C HIS A 241 -5.90 13.01 -4.06
N GLU A 242 -5.68 11.68 -4.04
CA GLU A 242 -6.75 10.70 -4.15
C GLU A 242 -7.23 10.25 -2.77
N ASP A 243 -8.52 10.01 -2.66
CA ASP A 243 -9.13 9.46 -1.46
C ASP A 243 -8.62 8.03 -1.23
N LEU A 244 -8.14 7.78 -0.02
CA LEU A 244 -7.60 6.48 0.33
C LEU A 244 -8.73 5.51 0.66
N ARG A 245 -9.19 4.77 -0.34
CA ARG A 245 -10.20 3.71 -0.23
C ARG A 245 -9.79 2.46 -0.99
N PRO A 246 -10.25 1.26 -0.60
CA PRO A 246 -10.06 0.05 -1.39
C PRO A 246 -10.58 0.24 -2.82
N MET A 247 -9.81 -0.23 -3.80
CA MET A 247 -10.14 -0.19 -5.21
C MET A 247 -9.93 -1.56 -5.85
N LYS A 248 -10.71 -1.87 -6.89
CA LYS A 248 -10.48 -3.06 -7.71
C LYS A 248 -9.21 -2.88 -8.52
N ALA A 249 -8.30 -3.85 -8.42
CA ALA A 249 -7.10 -3.94 -9.23
C ALA A 249 -6.96 -5.34 -9.83
N ILE A 250 -6.15 -5.42 -10.89
CA ILE A 250 -5.81 -6.69 -11.57
C ILE A 250 -4.30 -6.86 -11.51
N GLY A 251 -3.86 -7.88 -10.79
CA GLY A 251 -2.46 -8.26 -10.66
C GLY A 251 -2.11 -9.41 -11.60
N TYR A 252 -0.96 -9.35 -12.26
CA TYR A 252 -0.44 -10.47 -13.03
C TYR A 252 1.09 -10.46 -13.08
N SER A 253 1.68 -11.64 -13.19
CA SER A 253 3.13 -11.81 -13.32
C SER A 253 3.48 -12.43 -14.66
N ASP A 254 4.56 -11.95 -15.26
CA ASP A 254 5.15 -12.48 -16.48
C ASP A 254 6.66 -12.67 -16.30
N THR A 255 7.27 -13.61 -17.01
CA THR A 255 8.71 -13.86 -16.96
C THR A 255 9.35 -13.58 -18.31
N ARG A 256 10.36 -12.71 -18.32
CA ARG A 256 11.07 -12.25 -19.51
C ARG A 256 12.56 -12.53 -19.33
N GLY A 257 12.99 -13.72 -19.79
CA GLY A 257 14.35 -14.20 -19.51
C GLY A 257 14.56 -14.37 -18.01
N ASP A 258 15.59 -13.70 -17.47
CA ASP A 258 15.92 -13.74 -16.03
C ASP A 258 15.17 -12.69 -15.20
N THR A 259 14.24 -11.95 -15.81
CA THR A 259 13.44 -10.91 -15.14
C THR A 259 12.01 -11.39 -14.93
N LEU A 260 11.53 -11.29 -13.70
CA LEU A 260 10.11 -11.39 -13.37
C LEU A 260 9.50 -9.98 -13.39
N VAL A 261 8.36 -9.84 -14.05
CA VAL A 261 7.62 -8.58 -14.16
C VAL A 261 6.27 -8.77 -13.49
N TYR A 262 5.99 -7.99 -12.45
CA TYR A 262 4.66 -7.91 -11.85
C TYR A 262 3.97 -6.63 -12.29
N THR A 263 2.76 -6.73 -12.79
CA THR A 263 1.93 -5.59 -13.17
C THR A 263 0.67 -5.56 -12.31
N LEU A 264 0.36 -4.39 -11.78
CA LEU A 264 -0.87 -4.07 -11.07
C LEU A 264 -1.62 -2.97 -11.83
N SER A 265 -2.76 -3.33 -12.41
CA SER A 265 -3.61 -2.39 -13.15
C SER A 265 -4.81 -1.98 -12.32
N TYR A 266 -5.17 -0.69 -12.37
CA TYR A 266 -6.39 -0.12 -11.79
C TYR A 266 -7.31 0.34 -12.93
N PRO A 267 -8.24 -0.50 -13.39
CA PRO A 267 -9.07 -0.19 -14.55
C PRO A 267 -9.92 1.08 -14.40
N GLU A 268 -10.41 1.36 -13.18
CA GLU A 268 -11.26 2.52 -12.89
C GLU A 268 -10.51 3.85 -13.09
N SER A 269 -9.25 3.94 -12.67
CA SER A 269 -8.43 5.16 -12.78
C SER A 269 -7.51 5.18 -13.99
N GLY A 270 -7.36 4.07 -14.71
CA GLY A 270 -6.41 3.93 -15.82
C GLY A 270 -4.94 3.95 -15.35
N ARG A 271 -4.69 3.69 -14.06
CA ARG A 271 -3.36 3.62 -13.48
C ARG A 271 -2.76 2.22 -13.63
N GLU A 272 -1.46 2.15 -13.83
CA GLU A 272 -0.71 0.90 -13.84
C GLU A 272 0.60 1.05 -13.05
N LEU A 273 0.93 0.06 -12.23
CA LEU A 273 2.23 -0.10 -11.59
C LEU A 273 2.90 -1.37 -12.13
N VAL A 274 4.11 -1.24 -12.65
CA VAL A 274 4.95 -2.33 -13.12
C VAL A 274 6.20 -2.40 -12.25
N ILE A 275 6.49 -3.57 -11.69
CA ILE A 275 7.69 -3.85 -10.90
C ILE A 275 8.51 -4.93 -11.62
N GLU A 276 9.72 -4.59 -12.02
CA GLU A 276 10.68 -5.50 -12.63
C GLU A 276 11.65 -6.00 -11.54
N MET A 277 11.82 -7.31 -11.41
CA MET A 277 12.70 -7.92 -10.41
C MET A 277 13.46 -9.11 -10.97
N GLU A 278 14.61 -9.44 -10.38
CA GLU A 278 15.34 -10.66 -10.72
C GLU A 278 14.49 -11.89 -10.41
N HIS A 279 14.45 -12.86 -11.33
CA HIS A 279 13.76 -14.13 -11.06
C HIS A 279 14.49 -14.93 -9.97
N ALA A 280 15.81 -14.82 -9.90
CA ALA A 280 16.62 -15.45 -8.86
C ALA A 280 16.47 -14.74 -7.51
N PHE A 281 16.49 -15.52 -6.43
CA PHE A 281 16.61 -14.98 -5.06
C PHE A 281 17.89 -14.12 -4.95
N PRO A 282 17.86 -12.91 -4.34
CA PRO A 282 16.84 -12.41 -3.42
C PRO A 282 15.73 -11.58 -4.08
N HIS A 283 15.43 -11.83 -5.37
CA HIS A 283 14.41 -11.13 -6.15
C HIS A 283 14.65 -9.63 -6.20
N ALA A 284 15.89 -9.23 -6.48
CA ALA A 284 16.27 -7.82 -6.43
C ALA A 284 15.42 -6.99 -7.40
N ILE A 285 14.85 -5.89 -6.90
CA ILE A 285 14.05 -4.98 -7.71
C ILE A 285 15.01 -4.25 -8.67
N LEU A 286 14.76 -4.41 -9.97
CA LEU A 286 15.57 -3.84 -11.05
C LEU A 286 15.06 -2.44 -11.41
N ALA A 287 13.75 -2.31 -11.52
CA ALA A 287 13.08 -1.07 -11.87
C ALA A 287 11.62 -1.12 -11.44
N TRP A 288 10.99 0.03 -11.38
CA TRP A 288 9.53 0.11 -11.42
C TRP A 288 9.08 1.30 -12.25
N GLN A 289 7.89 1.18 -12.80
CA GLN A 289 7.21 2.23 -13.53
C GLN A 289 5.78 2.36 -13.05
N GLU A 290 5.35 3.59 -12.81
CA GLU A 290 3.97 3.93 -12.54
C GLU A 290 3.47 4.81 -13.68
N THR A 291 2.41 4.38 -14.33
CA THR A 291 1.72 5.09 -15.41
C THR A 291 0.36 5.56 -14.90
N THR A 292 0.05 6.84 -15.09
CA THR A 292 -1.25 7.43 -14.74
C THR A 292 -1.74 8.31 -15.89
N VAL A 293 -3.03 8.60 -15.94
CA VAL A 293 -3.60 9.53 -16.94
C VAL A 293 -4.08 10.79 -16.24
N GLU A 294 -3.53 11.94 -16.62
CA GLU A 294 -3.90 13.25 -16.10
C GLU A 294 -4.28 14.16 -17.27
N ASN A 295 -5.51 14.70 -17.25
CA ASN A 295 -6.04 15.56 -18.33
C ASN A 295 -5.90 14.95 -19.73
N GLY A 296 -6.12 13.64 -19.85
CA GLY A 296 -6.01 12.89 -21.12
C GLY A 296 -4.57 12.67 -21.60
N LYS A 297 -3.56 12.99 -20.78
CA LYS A 297 -2.14 12.75 -21.07
C LYS A 297 -1.58 11.72 -20.11
N GLU A 298 -0.80 10.80 -20.66
CA GLU A 298 -0.04 9.84 -19.86
C GLU A 298 1.05 10.57 -19.06
N GLN A 299 1.17 10.19 -17.79
CA GLN A 299 2.16 10.65 -16.83
C GLN A 299 2.92 9.44 -16.31
N VAL A 300 4.24 9.43 -16.48
CA VAL A 300 5.08 8.28 -16.18
C VAL A 300 6.08 8.63 -15.10
N THR A 301 6.03 7.91 -13.98
CA THR A 301 7.09 7.87 -12.99
C THR A 301 7.89 6.60 -13.18
N ARG A 302 9.22 6.70 -13.25
CA ARG A 302 10.08 5.52 -13.43
C ARG A 302 11.30 5.59 -12.53
N ALA A 303 11.68 4.47 -11.93
CA ALA A 303 12.92 4.35 -11.20
C ALA A 303 13.74 3.14 -11.65
N VAL A 304 15.06 3.29 -11.72
CA VAL A 304 15.99 2.27 -12.25
C VAL A 304 17.14 2.07 -11.29
N ARG A 305 17.38 0.81 -10.92
CA ARG A 305 18.45 0.41 -10.02
C ARG A 305 19.79 0.97 -10.50
N GLN A 306 20.55 1.54 -9.56
CA GLN A 306 21.89 2.04 -9.77
C GLN A 306 22.91 1.16 -9.07
N LYS A 307 22.90 1.18 -7.72
CA LYS A 307 23.90 0.51 -6.89
C LYS A 307 23.23 -0.15 -5.70
N THR A 308 23.81 -1.27 -5.26
CA THR A 308 23.37 -1.99 -4.06
C THR A 308 24.55 -2.16 -3.11
N LEU A 309 24.30 -1.97 -1.82
CA LEU A 309 25.26 -2.13 -0.73
C LEU A 309 24.65 -2.97 0.38
N MET A 310 25.29 -4.09 0.70
CA MET A 310 24.95 -4.92 1.87
C MET A 310 25.77 -4.49 3.08
N THR A 311 25.16 -3.83 4.05
CA THR A 311 25.89 -3.27 5.20
C THR A 311 25.01 -3.09 6.44
N ASP A 312 25.64 -3.06 7.61
CA ASP A 312 25.04 -2.76 8.92
C ASP A 312 24.95 -1.23 9.13
N TYR A 313 24.26 -0.53 8.24
CA TYR A 313 24.36 0.94 8.09
C TYR A 313 24.09 1.74 9.38
N TRP A 314 23.32 1.20 10.32
CA TRP A 314 23.05 1.83 11.61
C TRP A 314 24.32 2.04 12.46
N THR A 315 25.38 1.25 12.26
CA THR A 315 26.69 1.45 12.90
C THR A 315 27.56 2.47 12.15
N LYS A 316 27.20 2.82 10.91
CA LYS A 316 27.96 3.67 9.99
C LYS A 316 27.47 5.13 10.02
N ASN A 317 27.27 5.67 11.23
CA ASN A 317 26.61 6.97 11.45
C ASN A 317 27.58 8.14 11.77
N LYS A 318 28.89 7.93 11.65
CA LYS A 318 29.94 8.94 11.84
C LYS A 318 30.38 9.56 10.51
N ASN A 319 30.95 10.78 10.56
CA ASN A 319 31.40 11.51 9.36
C ASN A 319 32.44 10.75 8.52
N GLU A 320 33.26 9.90 9.15
CA GLU A 320 34.21 9.05 8.45
C GLU A 320 33.56 8.08 7.46
N PHE A 321 32.26 7.79 7.63
CA PHE A 321 31.49 6.91 6.74
C PHE A 321 30.75 7.67 5.63
N LEU A 322 30.83 9.01 5.56
CA LEU A 322 30.24 9.79 4.46
C LEU A 322 30.63 9.25 3.06
N PRO A 323 31.86 8.80 2.80
CA PRO A 323 32.24 8.22 1.51
C PRO A 323 31.45 6.96 1.11
N LEU A 324 30.77 6.27 2.04
CA LEU A 324 29.92 5.13 1.69
C LEU A 324 28.73 5.54 0.80
N ARG A 325 28.34 6.81 0.79
CA ARG A 325 27.31 7.32 -0.12
C ARG A 325 27.70 7.17 -1.59
N ASP A 326 29.00 7.27 -1.90
CA ASP A 326 29.52 7.09 -3.25
C ASP A 326 29.34 5.65 -3.74
N SER A 327 29.38 4.67 -2.81
CA SER A 327 29.08 3.26 -3.11
C SER A 327 27.62 3.05 -3.55
N LEU A 328 26.74 4.01 -3.22
CA LEU A 328 25.35 4.05 -3.63
C LEU A 328 25.11 5.07 -4.77
N GLY A 329 26.13 5.74 -5.28
CA GLY A 329 25.96 6.81 -6.27
C GLY A 329 25.17 8.02 -5.75
N LEU A 330 25.12 8.22 -4.43
CA LEU A 330 24.36 9.30 -3.79
C LEU A 330 25.28 10.47 -3.46
N SER A 331 24.86 11.69 -3.80
CA SER A 331 25.59 12.90 -3.43
C SER A 331 25.53 13.15 -1.91
N PRO A 332 26.61 13.65 -1.27
CA PRO A 332 26.56 14.09 0.12
C PRO A 332 25.78 15.41 0.33
N ARG A 333 25.37 16.09 -0.75
CA ARG A 333 24.68 17.40 -0.68
C ARG A 333 23.23 17.40 -1.18
N ASN A 334 22.82 16.36 -1.90
CA ASN A 334 21.44 16.20 -2.37
C ASN A 334 20.83 15.03 -1.58
N TYR A 335 19.95 15.36 -0.64
CA TYR A 335 19.28 14.40 0.24
C TYR A 335 18.00 13.90 -0.40
#